data_AF-A0A8C6A042-F1
#
_entry.id   AF-A0A8C6A042-F1
#
_cell.length_a   1.000
_cell.length_b   1.000
_cell.length_c   1.000
_cell.angle_alpha   90.00
_cell.angle_beta   90.00
_cell.angle_gamma   90.00
#
_symmetry.space_group_name_H-M   'P 1'
#
loop_
_entity.id
_entity.type
_entity.pdbx_description
1 polymer ?
#
loop_
_entity_poly.entity_id
_entity_poly.type
_entity_poly.pdbx_seq_one_letter_code
_entity_poly.pdbx_strand_id
1 'polypeptide(L)'
;MLNVQGLQKVKIIASDNLWEPISTSMLLDSALWKVIDVIGAHYPGTHTVRDAQLTQKKLWSSEDFSTLNSDVGAGCWGRILNQNYINGYMTSTIAWNLVASYYEQLPYGRCGLMTAQEPWSGHYVVESPIWVTAHTTQFTQPGWYYLKTVGHLEKGGSYVALTDGFGNLTIIIETMSHKHSTCIRPFLPYYNVSHQLATFTLKGSFSDIPELQVWYTKLAKPLERTLFKQLDSLWLLDSGGRFTLDLQEDEVFTLTTLTTGRKGSHPLPPKSQSFPLSYKDDFNVDYPFFSEPPNFADQTGVFEYYTNIEDKGEHRYTLRQVLNQRPITWTADAANTISIIGDYHWSNLTIQCDVYIETLNRGGVFIAGRVNKGGILIRSARGVFFWIFSNGSFRVTGDLAGWMTYTTGSVEVTAKVWYTLTLIIKVAGKREKTQDS
;
A
#
# COMPACT_ATOMS: atom_id res chain seq x y z
N MET A 1 -16.79 -9.36 -24.60
CA MET A 1 -15.46 -9.03 -25.17
C MET A 1 -14.43 -10.11 -24.88
N LEU A 2 -14.12 -10.42 -23.60
CA LEU A 2 -13.10 -11.44 -23.24
C LEU A 2 -13.23 -12.76 -24.01
N ASN A 3 -14.42 -13.36 -24.06
CA ASN A 3 -14.62 -14.62 -24.78
C ASN A 3 -14.37 -14.52 -26.29
N VAL A 4 -14.72 -13.39 -26.91
CA VAL A 4 -14.48 -13.14 -28.35
C VAL A 4 -12.98 -13.04 -28.63
N GLN A 5 -12.21 -12.56 -27.66
CA GLN A 5 -10.75 -12.44 -27.74
C GLN A 5 -10.01 -13.72 -27.30
N GLY A 6 -10.71 -14.85 -27.08
CA GLY A 6 -10.06 -16.09 -26.66
C GLY A 6 -9.58 -16.11 -25.20
N LEU A 7 -10.09 -15.22 -24.35
CA LEU A 7 -9.69 -15.07 -22.95
C LEU A 7 -10.68 -15.71 -21.97
N GLN A 8 -11.27 -16.87 -22.32
CA GLN A 8 -12.32 -17.52 -21.51
C GLN A 8 -11.83 -17.98 -20.13
N LYS A 9 -10.51 -18.12 -19.94
CA LYS A 9 -9.90 -18.46 -18.65
C LYS A 9 -9.85 -17.28 -17.69
N VAL A 10 -9.97 -16.04 -18.18
CA VAL A 10 -10.00 -14.84 -17.35
C VAL A 10 -11.32 -14.79 -16.59
N LYS A 11 -11.23 -14.53 -15.29
CA LYS A 11 -12.34 -14.49 -14.35
C LYS A 11 -12.69 -13.06 -14.00
N ILE A 12 -13.97 -12.80 -13.71
CA ILE A 12 -14.46 -11.46 -13.37
C ILE A 12 -14.77 -11.40 -11.88
N ILE A 13 -14.11 -10.48 -11.19
CA ILE A 13 -14.46 -10.02 -9.85
C ILE A 13 -15.28 -8.73 -9.96
N ALA A 14 -16.30 -8.60 -9.12
CA ALA A 14 -17.09 -7.36 -9.02
C ALA A 14 -17.53 -7.13 -7.56
N SER A 15 -17.74 -5.89 -7.09
CA SER A 15 -17.56 -4.62 -7.80
C SER A 15 -16.38 -3.79 -7.28
N ASP A 16 -15.54 -4.37 -6.42
CA ASP A 16 -14.44 -3.67 -5.75
C ASP A 16 -14.95 -2.42 -5.02
N ASN A 17 -16.00 -2.63 -4.22
CA ASN A 17 -16.68 -1.61 -3.44
C ASN A 17 -17.37 -2.27 -2.24
N LEU A 18 -18.57 -1.85 -1.85
CA LEU A 18 -19.36 -2.52 -0.82
C LEU A 18 -19.99 -3.82 -1.34
N TRP A 19 -20.52 -4.64 -0.43
CA TRP A 19 -21.26 -5.86 -0.75
C TRP A 19 -22.51 -5.61 -1.61
N GLU A 20 -23.14 -4.45 -1.43
CA GLU A 20 -24.27 -3.99 -2.22
C GLU A 20 -23.87 -2.81 -3.11
N PRO A 21 -24.48 -2.68 -4.30
CA PRO A 21 -25.65 -3.41 -4.79
C PRO A 21 -25.35 -4.72 -5.54
N ILE A 22 -24.08 -5.13 -5.66
CA ILE A 22 -23.70 -6.22 -6.55
C ILE A 22 -24.30 -7.58 -6.14
N SER A 23 -24.37 -7.85 -4.83
CA SER A 23 -24.91 -9.10 -4.31
C SER A 23 -26.40 -9.24 -4.63
N THR A 24 -27.21 -8.22 -4.33
CA THR A 24 -28.64 -8.20 -4.69
C THR A 24 -28.83 -8.28 -6.20
N SER A 25 -28.04 -7.53 -6.97
CA SER A 25 -28.16 -7.50 -8.44
C SER A 25 -27.96 -8.88 -9.06
N MET A 26 -27.02 -9.67 -8.54
CA MET A 26 -26.77 -11.04 -9.00
C MET A 26 -27.90 -12.01 -8.65
N LEU A 27 -28.62 -11.80 -7.54
CA LEU A 27 -29.78 -12.63 -7.20
C LEU A 27 -30.98 -12.34 -8.12
N LEU A 28 -31.09 -11.12 -8.63
CA LEU A 28 -32.18 -10.67 -9.50
C LEU A 28 -31.89 -10.87 -10.99
N ASP A 29 -30.63 -10.99 -11.39
CA ASP A 29 -30.21 -11.15 -12.78
C ASP A 29 -29.30 -12.39 -12.98
N SER A 30 -29.88 -13.45 -13.53
CA SER A 30 -29.16 -14.70 -13.83
C SER A 30 -28.07 -14.54 -14.89
N ALA A 31 -28.17 -13.58 -15.80
CA ALA A 31 -27.15 -13.32 -16.81
C ALA A 31 -25.93 -12.65 -16.16
N LEU A 32 -26.17 -11.67 -15.28
CA LEU A 32 -25.13 -11.05 -14.47
C LEU A 32 -24.45 -12.08 -13.55
N TRP A 33 -25.24 -12.93 -12.88
CA TRP A 33 -24.71 -13.96 -12.00
C TRP A 33 -23.81 -14.97 -12.74
N LYS A 34 -24.12 -15.31 -13.99
CA LYS A 34 -23.31 -16.23 -14.79
C LYS A 34 -21.93 -15.68 -15.15
N VAL A 35 -21.81 -14.36 -15.33
CA VAL A 35 -20.55 -13.74 -15.81
C VAL A 35 -19.62 -13.30 -14.68
N ILE A 36 -20.13 -13.13 -13.45
CA ILE A 36 -19.31 -12.80 -12.28
C ILE A 36 -18.86 -14.08 -11.59
N ASP A 37 -17.56 -14.23 -11.37
CA ASP A 37 -16.97 -15.40 -10.70
C ASP A 37 -16.75 -15.17 -9.20
N VAL A 38 -16.48 -13.93 -8.79
CA VAL A 38 -16.13 -13.55 -7.41
C VAL A 38 -16.82 -12.23 -7.02
N ILE A 39 -17.31 -12.15 -5.78
CA ILE A 39 -17.71 -10.88 -5.17
C ILE A 39 -16.54 -10.32 -4.37
N GLY A 40 -15.99 -9.19 -4.83
CA GLY A 40 -14.92 -8.45 -4.15
C GLY A 40 -15.48 -7.25 -3.41
N ALA A 41 -15.29 -7.22 -2.09
CA ALA A 41 -15.68 -6.11 -1.24
C ALA A 41 -14.46 -5.48 -0.55
N HIS A 42 -14.54 -4.17 -0.28
CA HIS A 42 -13.47 -3.38 0.35
C HIS A 42 -13.76 -3.12 1.82
N TYR A 43 -12.74 -3.25 2.66
CA TYR A 43 -12.79 -2.97 4.11
C TYR A 43 -14.05 -3.52 4.83
N PRO A 44 -14.38 -4.82 4.67
CA PRO A 44 -15.66 -5.40 5.11
C PRO A 44 -15.81 -5.51 6.63
N GLY A 45 -14.75 -5.22 7.40
CA GLY A 45 -14.77 -5.37 8.86
C GLY A 45 -15.01 -6.81 9.29
N THR A 46 -14.45 -7.78 8.54
CA THR A 46 -14.63 -9.23 8.72
C THR A 46 -15.99 -9.81 8.39
N HIS A 47 -17.01 -8.99 8.09
CA HIS A 47 -18.37 -9.48 7.87
C HIS A 47 -18.80 -9.43 6.41
N THR A 48 -19.69 -10.35 6.04
CA THR A 48 -20.41 -10.31 4.76
C THR A 48 -21.91 -10.07 4.99
N VAL A 49 -22.69 -9.98 3.92
CA VAL A 49 -24.15 -9.81 3.95
C VAL A 49 -24.86 -11.08 3.49
N ARG A 50 -26.15 -11.20 3.83
CA ARG A 50 -26.97 -12.37 3.49
C ARG A 50 -27.02 -12.63 1.99
N ASP A 51 -27.21 -11.59 1.19
CA ASP A 51 -27.40 -11.74 -0.25
C ASP A 51 -26.12 -12.23 -0.93
N ALA A 52 -24.95 -11.77 -0.47
CA ALA A 52 -23.65 -12.27 -0.93
C ALA A 52 -23.52 -13.78 -0.69
N GLN A 53 -23.91 -14.27 0.50
CA GLN A 53 -23.90 -15.71 0.81
C GLN A 53 -24.87 -16.50 -0.08
N LEU A 54 -26.07 -15.97 -0.32
CA LEU A 54 -27.09 -16.60 -1.17
C LEU A 54 -26.62 -16.76 -2.62
N THR A 55 -25.71 -15.89 -3.10
CA THR A 55 -25.15 -16.04 -4.45
C THR A 55 -24.29 -17.30 -4.62
N GLN A 56 -23.78 -17.87 -3.52
CA GLN A 56 -22.81 -18.98 -3.49
C GLN A 56 -21.52 -18.72 -4.31
N LYS A 57 -21.22 -17.45 -4.60
CA LYS A 57 -19.94 -17.06 -5.20
C LYS A 57 -18.84 -17.09 -4.17
N LYS A 58 -17.59 -17.11 -4.66
CA LYS A 58 -16.45 -16.80 -3.80
C LYS A 58 -16.58 -15.36 -3.33
N LEU A 59 -16.37 -15.14 -2.04
CA LEU A 59 -16.37 -13.82 -1.41
C LEU A 59 -14.93 -13.50 -1.05
N TRP A 60 -14.42 -12.33 -1.45
CA TRP A 60 -13.07 -11.86 -1.12
C TRP A 60 -13.15 -10.48 -0.46
N SER A 61 -12.29 -10.26 0.54
CA SER A 61 -11.88 -8.91 0.91
C SER A 61 -10.85 -8.48 -0.12
N SER A 62 -11.30 -7.88 -1.23
CA SER A 62 -10.44 -7.57 -2.39
C SER A 62 -9.57 -6.34 -2.18
N GLU A 63 -9.84 -5.56 -1.13
CA GLU A 63 -8.97 -4.51 -0.61
C GLU A 63 -9.17 -4.37 0.91
N ASP A 64 -8.10 -4.52 1.68
CA ASP A 64 -8.11 -4.43 3.14
C ASP A 64 -6.77 -3.87 3.67
N PHE A 65 -6.56 -3.91 5.00
CA PHE A 65 -5.35 -3.43 5.67
C PHE A 65 -5.24 -1.90 5.70
N SER A 66 -4.61 -1.27 4.70
CA SER A 66 -4.40 0.18 4.56
C SER A 66 -3.95 0.91 5.83
N THR A 67 -3.26 0.22 6.72
CA THR A 67 -2.89 0.71 8.06
C THR A 67 -1.38 0.82 8.15
N LEU A 68 -0.88 1.81 8.90
CA LEU A 68 0.55 1.99 9.13
C LEU A 68 1.19 0.68 9.57
N ASN A 69 2.26 0.28 8.90
CA ASN A 69 2.91 -1.03 9.03
C ASN A 69 3.75 -1.26 10.31
N SER A 70 3.37 -0.57 11.37
CA SER A 70 3.79 -0.83 12.75
C SER A 70 3.24 -2.16 13.29
N ASP A 71 3.59 -2.50 14.53
CA ASP A 71 3.03 -3.68 15.21
C ASP A 71 1.50 -3.60 15.35
N VAL A 72 0.90 -2.40 15.43
CA VAL A 72 -0.58 -2.24 15.41
C VAL A 72 -1.16 -2.63 14.05
N GLY A 73 -0.51 -2.22 12.96
CA GLY A 73 -0.89 -2.64 11.61
C GLY A 73 -0.74 -4.15 11.43
N ALA A 74 0.36 -4.73 11.92
CA ALA A 74 0.57 -6.17 11.91
C ALA A 74 -0.51 -6.92 12.70
N GLY A 75 -0.95 -6.39 13.85
CA GLY A 75 -2.04 -6.97 14.62
C GLY A 75 -3.39 -6.85 13.91
N CYS A 76 -3.68 -5.71 13.27
CA CYS A 76 -4.84 -5.56 12.38
C CYS A 76 -4.82 -6.65 11.30
N TRP A 77 -3.69 -6.83 10.61
CA TRP A 77 -3.53 -7.80 9.54
C TRP A 77 -3.68 -9.24 10.02
N GLY A 78 -3.06 -9.60 11.15
CA GLY A 78 -3.13 -10.94 11.71
C GLY A 78 -4.54 -11.33 12.12
N ARG A 79 -5.27 -10.39 12.73
CA ARG A 79 -6.68 -10.59 13.11
C ARG A 79 -7.57 -10.82 11.89
N ILE A 80 -7.51 -9.93 10.89
CA ILE A 80 -8.44 -10.00 9.76
C ILE A 80 -8.14 -11.17 8.82
N LEU A 81 -6.89 -11.63 8.71
CA LEU A 81 -6.54 -12.82 7.92
C LEU A 81 -7.29 -14.08 8.39
N ASN A 82 -7.46 -14.26 9.70
CA ASN A 82 -8.29 -15.34 10.24
C ASN A 82 -9.79 -14.98 10.16
N GLN A 83 -10.15 -13.82 10.69
CA GLN A 83 -11.55 -13.51 10.97
C GLN A 83 -12.38 -13.18 9.73
N ASN A 84 -11.76 -12.76 8.61
CA ASN A 84 -12.47 -12.58 7.34
C ASN A 84 -13.15 -13.89 6.87
N TYR A 85 -12.48 -15.04 7.05
CA TYR A 85 -13.10 -16.33 6.74
C TYR A 85 -14.14 -16.73 7.80
N ILE A 86 -13.78 -16.62 9.09
CA ILE A 86 -14.64 -17.07 10.21
C ILE A 86 -15.97 -16.30 10.23
N ASN A 87 -15.92 -14.98 10.09
CA ASN A 87 -17.08 -14.10 10.28
C ASN A 87 -17.82 -13.80 8.97
N GLY A 88 -17.12 -13.88 7.83
CA GLY A 88 -17.61 -13.38 6.54
C GLY A 88 -17.51 -14.37 5.39
N TYR A 89 -17.08 -15.60 5.62
CA TYR A 89 -16.85 -16.63 4.59
C TYR A 89 -15.90 -16.19 3.47
N MET A 90 -15.06 -15.18 3.74
CA MET A 90 -14.14 -14.65 2.73
C MET A 90 -12.94 -15.56 2.58
N THR A 91 -12.70 -16.02 1.35
CA THR A 91 -11.67 -17.03 1.03
C THR A 91 -10.39 -16.43 0.46
N SER A 92 -10.31 -15.09 0.42
CA SER A 92 -9.11 -14.32 0.12
C SER A 92 -9.21 -12.95 0.79
N THR A 93 -8.06 -12.43 1.22
CA THR A 93 -7.91 -11.06 1.74
C THR A 93 -6.68 -10.45 1.06
N ILE A 94 -6.84 -9.29 0.44
CA ILE A 94 -5.79 -8.62 -0.32
C ILE A 94 -5.46 -7.28 0.36
N ALA A 95 -4.22 -7.13 0.83
CA ALA A 95 -3.79 -5.91 1.50
C ALA A 95 -3.50 -4.79 0.50
N TRP A 96 -4.12 -3.62 0.71
CA TRP A 96 -3.61 -2.37 0.17
C TRP A 96 -2.62 -1.77 1.18
N ASN A 97 -1.34 -1.56 0.86
CA ASN A 97 -0.63 -1.89 -0.38
C ASN A 97 0.51 -2.90 -0.16
N LEU A 98 1.10 -3.38 -1.27
CA LEU A 98 2.16 -4.38 -1.25
C LEU A 98 3.39 -3.90 -0.47
N VAL A 99 3.92 -2.74 -0.85
CA VAL A 99 5.13 -2.14 -0.28
C VAL A 99 5.01 -0.63 -0.31
N ALA A 100 5.39 0.02 0.78
CA ALA A 100 5.46 1.48 0.85
C ALA A 100 6.73 1.98 0.15
N SER A 101 6.62 2.20 -1.16
CA SER A 101 7.65 2.76 -2.05
C SER A 101 7.18 4.08 -2.69
N TYR A 102 6.65 4.95 -1.84
CA TYR A 102 6.21 6.31 -2.17
C TYR A 102 6.62 7.23 -1.02
N TYR A 103 6.75 8.52 -1.27
CA TYR A 103 7.12 9.49 -0.23
C TYR A 103 6.16 9.41 0.96
N GLU A 104 6.70 9.26 2.17
CA GLU A 104 5.90 9.00 3.39
C GLU A 104 4.88 10.11 3.69
N GLN A 105 5.13 11.34 3.25
CA GLN A 105 4.24 12.48 3.49
C GLN A 105 3.07 12.54 2.49
N LEU A 106 3.04 11.65 1.49
CA LEU A 106 1.84 11.42 0.68
C LEU A 106 0.75 10.71 1.53
N PRO A 107 -0.53 10.80 1.11
CA PRO A 107 -1.62 10.14 1.82
C PRO A 107 -1.34 8.66 2.07
N TYR A 108 -1.58 8.22 3.30
CA TYR A 108 -1.33 6.85 3.76
C TYR A 108 0.14 6.40 3.72
N GLY A 109 1.07 7.31 4.03
CA GLY A 109 2.47 7.00 4.29
C GLY A 109 2.69 5.71 5.06
N ARG A 110 3.59 4.84 4.56
CA ARG A 110 3.97 3.57 5.20
C ARG A 110 2.80 2.61 5.48
N CYS A 111 1.74 2.64 4.68
CA CYS A 111 0.62 1.69 4.78
C CYS A 111 0.79 0.47 3.84
N GLY A 112 2.02 -0.05 3.70
CA GLY A 112 2.32 -1.25 2.91
C GLY A 112 2.85 -2.39 3.78
N LEU A 113 2.87 -3.65 3.31
CA LEU A 113 3.33 -4.78 4.15
C LEU A 113 4.78 -4.65 4.63
N MET A 114 5.62 -3.92 3.87
CA MET A 114 6.97 -3.49 4.25
C MET A 114 7.26 -2.07 3.74
N THR A 115 8.41 -1.50 4.10
CA THR A 115 8.81 -0.13 3.72
C THR A 115 10.07 -0.14 2.85
N ALA A 116 10.04 0.49 1.68
CA ALA A 116 11.19 0.62 0.77
C ALA A 116 11.10 1.96 -0.01
N GLN A 117 11.16 3.06 0.73
CA GLN A 117 10.89 4.42 0.25
C GLN A 117 12.15 5.26 0.00
N GLU A 118 13.34 4.66 0.06
CA GLU A 118 14.62 5.36 -0.10
C GLU A 118 15.52 4.70 -1.17
N PRO A 119 15.13 4.73 -2.46
CA PRO A 119 15.95 4.15 -3.52
C PRO A 119 17.36 4.77 -3.60
N TRP A 120 17.53 6.03 -3.19
CA TRP A 120 18.84 6.72 -3.17
C TRP A 120 19.81 6.19 -2.11
N SER A 121 19.32 5.63 -1.01
CA SER A 121 20.16 5.05 0.06
C SER A 121 20.24 3.53 -0.02
N GLY A 122 19.27 2.88 -0.66
CA GLY A 122 19.08 1.43 -0.64
C GLY A 122 18.48 0.90 0.67
N HIS A 123 18.06 1.79 1.58
CA HIS A 123 17.43 1.42 2.83
C HIS A 123 16.01 0.86 2.61
N TYR A 124 15.70 -0.22 3.32
CA TYR A 124 14.36 -0.77 3.43
C TYR A 124 14.16 -1.36 4.82
N VAL A 125 12.91 -1.58 5.20
CA VAL A 125 12.54 -2.19 6.48
C VAL A 125 11.60 -3.35 6.22
N VAL A 126 11.98 -4.55 6.65
CA VAL A 126 11.11 -5.73 6.66
C VAL A 126 10.23 -5.64 7.91
N GLU A 127 9.05 -5.09 7.74
CA GLU A 127 8.12 -4.78 8.83
C GLU A 127 7.38 -6.01 9.35
N SER A 128 6.77 -5.90 10.53
CA SER A 128 6.02 -6.97 11.19
C SER A 128 4.90 -7.60 10.32
N PRO A 129 4.15 -6.87 9.45
CA PRO A 129 3.14 -7.49 8.59
C PRO A 129 3.67 -8.55 7.61
N ILE A 130 4.95 -8.50 7.21
CA ILE A 130 5.57 -9.56 6.39
C ILE A 130 5.54 -10.91 7.13
N TRP A 131 5.89 -10.89 8.40
CA TRP A 131 5.98 -12.10 9.22
C TRP A 131 4.60 -12.63 9.62
N VAL A 132 3.65 -11.72 9.87
CA VAL A 132 2.23 -12.09 10.02
C VAL A 132 1.68 -12.73 8.75
N THR A 133 2.04 -12.21 7.57
CA THR A 133 1.65 -12.81 6.28
C THR A 133 2.25 -14.22 6.11
N ALA A 134 3.49 -14.44 6.56
CA ALA A 134 4.18 -15.72 6.48
C ALA A 134 3.48 -16.83 7.28
N HIS A 135 2.84 -16.51 8.41
CA HIS A 135 2.06 -17.46 9.22
C HIS A 135 0.91 -18.14 8.44
N THR A 136 0.41 -17.51 7.38
CA THR A 136 -0.58 -18.12 6.49
C THR A 136 0.06 -18.60 5.20
N THR A 137 0.81 -17.75 4.51
CA THR A 137 1.24 -17.97 3.12
C THR A 137 2.32 -19.03 2.93
N GLN A 138 3.16 -19.29 3.93
CA GLN A 138 4.15 -20.38 3.83
C GLN A 138 3.53 -21.77 4.03
N PHE A 139 2.31 -21.84 4.59
CA PHE A 139 1.72 -23.09 5.08
C PHE A 139 0.34 -23.38 4.48
N THR A 140 -0.06 -22.60 3.48
CA THR A 140 -1.31 -22.76 2.73
C THR A 140 -1.06 -22.39 1.26
N GLN A 141 -1.89 -22.90 0.36
CA GLN A 141 -1.87 -22.55 -1.07
C GLN A 141 -3.31 -22.43 -1.60
N PRO A 142 -3.54 -21.62 -2.65
CA PRO A 142 -4.81 -21.64 -3.37
C PRO A 142 -5.16 -23.07 -3.81
N GLY A 143 -6.36 -23.52 -3.46
CA GLY A 143 -6.81 -24.91 -3.68
C GLY A 143 -6.95 -25.73 -2.39
N TRP A 144 -6.34 -25.30 -1.29
CA TRP A 144 -6.59 -25.85 0.04
C TRP A 144 -8.01 -25.53 0.51
N TYR A 145 -8.52 -26.34 1.42
CA TYR A 145 -9.85 -26.19 2.01
C TYR A 145 -9.74 -25.86 3.49
N TYR A 146 -10.50 -24.86 3.94
CA TYR A 146 -10.77 -24.67 5.35
C TYR A 146 -11.58 -25.84 5.91
N LEU A 147 -11.26 -26.24 7.14
CA LEU A 147 -12.11 -27.15 7.89
C LEU A 147 -13.40 -26.44 8.33
N LYS A 148 -14.45 -27.22 8.62
CA LYS A 148 -15.68 -26.69 9.21
C LYS A 148 -15.48 -26.24 10.67
N THR A 149 -14.45 -26.77 11.34
CA THR A 149 -14.11 -26.52 12.73
C THR A 149 -13.11 -25.38 12.85
N VAL A 150 -13.58 -24.17 12.56
CA VAL A 150 -12.86 -22.90 12.79
C VAL A 150 -13.70 -22.02 13.72
N GLY A 151 -13.10 -21.05 14.38
CA GLY A 151 -13.88 -20.18 15.25
C GLY A 151 -13.08 -19.26 16.15
N HIS A 152 -13.80 -18.65 17.09
CA HIS A 152 -13.23 -17.78 18.12
C HIS A 152 -12.78 -18.59 19.34
N LEU A 153 -11.76 -18.09 20.02
CA LEU A 153 -11.29 -18.60 21.30
C LEU A 153 -12.17 -18.05 22.44
N GLU A 154 -12.24 -18.78 23.55
CA GLU A 154 -13.14 -18.46 24.67
C GLU A 154 -12.87 -17.09 25.30
N LYS A 155 -11.58 -16.74 25.48
CA LYS A 155 -11.17 -15.46 26.07
C LYS A 155 -10.61 -14.47 25.05
N GLY A 156 -11.10 -14.52 23.82
CA GLY A 156 -10.71 -13.61 22.74
C GLY A 156 -9.59 -14.17 21.86
N GLY A 157 -9.55 -13.73 20.60
CA GLY A 157 -8.73 -14.32 19.55
C GLY A 157 -9.49 -15.37 18.73
N SER A 158 -8.85 -15.95 17.73
CA SER A 158 -9.47 -16.88 16.79
C SER A 158 -8.50 -17.94 16.26
N TYR A 159 -9.04 -19.01 15.69
CA TYR A 159 -8.27 -20.03 15.01
C TYR A 159 -8.95 -20.48 13.72
N VAL A 160 -8.12 -20.73 12.70
CA VAL A 160 -8.51 -21.39 11.46
C VAL A 160 -7.68 -22.65 11.25
N ALA A 161 -8.22 -23.61 10.51
CA ALA A 161 -7.53 -24.83 10.13
C ALA A 161 -7.81 -25.15 8.67
N LEU A 162 -6.77 -25.55 7.93
CA LEU A 162 -6.83 -25.86 6.50
C LEU A 162 -6.12 -27.18 6.20
N THR A 163 -6.58 -27.85 5.14
CA THR A 163 -5.97 -29.06 4.60
C THR A 163 -5.89 -29.02 3.08
N ASP A 164 -4.89 -29.69 2.50
CA ASP A 164 -4.75 -29.91 1.07
C ASP A 164 -5.53 -31.13 0.56
N GLY A 165 -6.07 -31.95 1.46
CA GLY A 165 -6.70 -33.23 1.12
C GLY A 165 -5.73 -34.40 0.91
N PHE A 166 -4.42 -34.19 1.11
CA PHE A 166 -3.36 -35.19 0.99
C PHE A 166 -2.73 -35.53 2.35
N GLY A 167 -3.42 -35.19 3.44
CA GLY A 167 -2.98 -35.48 4.82
C GLY A 167 -2.27 -34.32 5.52
N ASN A 168 -1.97 -33.22 4.81
CA ASN A 168 -1.40 -32.05 5.47
C ASN A 168 -2.46 -31.26 6.23
N LEU A 169 -2.04 -30.70 7.35
CA LEU A 169 -2.85 -29.86 8.22
C LEU A 169 -2.06 -28.61 8.60
N THR A 170 -2.71 -27.46 8.52
CA THR A 170 -2.20 -26.18 9.04
C THR A 170 -3.27 -25.54 9.92
N ILE A 171 -2.91 -25.20 11.15
CA ILE A 171 -3.74 -24.48 12.13
C ILE A 171 -3.07 -23.13 12.40
N ILE A 172 -3.83 -22.05 12.25
CA ILE A 172 -3.34 -20.67 12.46
C ILE A 172 -4.18 -20.04 13.56
N ILE A 173 -3.53 -19.58 14.62
CA ILE A 173 -4.16 -19.04 15.82
C ILE A 173 -3.68 -17.61 16.00
N GLU A 174 -4.59 -16.69 16.34
CA GLU A 174 -4.28 -15.31 16.68
C GLU A 174 -5.00 -14.87 17.95
N THR A 175 -4.35 -14.06 18.78
CA THR A 175 -4.90 -13.49 20.02
C THR A 175 -4.75 -11.97 20.06
N MET A 176 -5.01 -11.30 18.94
CA MET A 176 -4.76 -9.87 18.79
C MET A 176 -5.67 -9.05 19.72
N SER A 177 -5.07 -8.27 20.62
CA SER A 177 -5.79 -7.36 21.51
C SER A 177 -6.45 -6.23 20.72
N HIS A 178 -7.54 -5.68 21.25
CA HIS A 178 -8.23 -4.54 20.60
C HIS A 178 -7.27 -3.36 20.37
N LYS A 179 -6.49 -3.01 21.39
CA LYS A 179 -5.59 -1.84 21.37
C LYS A 179 -4.48 -1.95 20.33
N HIS A 180 -3.97 -3.16 20.08
CA HIS A 180 -2.86 -3.39 19.16
C HIS A 180 -3.29 -4.02 17.83
N SER A 181 -4.57 -3.93 17.46
CA SER A 181 -5.05 -4.46 16.18
C SER A 181 -6.12 -3.61 15.50
N THR A 182 -6.18 -2.32 15.83
CA THR A 182 -7.07 -1.38 15.15
C THR A 182 -6.60 -1.16 13.72
N CYS A 183 -7.48 -1.50 12.76
CA CYS A 183 -7.32 -1.10 11.37
C CYS A 183 -7.83 0.34 11.20
N ILE A 184 -7.42 1.03 10.13
CA ILE A 184 -7.97 2.36 9.82
C ILE A 184 -9.46 2.34 9.48
N ARG A 185 -9.97 1.20 9.00
CA ARG A 185 -11.35 0.98 8.53
C ARG A 185 -11.77 -0.47 8.81
N PRO A 186 -13.02 -0.72 9.25
CA PRO A 186 -13.95 0.24 9.87
C PRO A 186 -13.57 0.53 11.33
N PHE A 187 -14.41 1.27 12.05
CA PHE A 187 -14.34 1.33 13.51
C PHE A 187 -14.50 -0.07 14.11
N LEU A 188 -13.61 -0.43 15.03
CA LEU A 188 -13.64 -1.70 15.75
C LEU A 188 -14.15 -1.47 17.18
N PRO A 189 -15.36 -1.95 17.53
CA PRO A 189 -15.84 -1.92 18.90
C PRO A 189 -14.86 -2.63 19.84
N TYR A 190 -14.79 -2.17 21.09
CA TYR A 190 -13.93 -2.78 22.09
C TYR A 190 -14.32 -4.26 22.31
N TYR A 191 -13.30 -5.11 22.42
CA TYR A 191 -13.41 -6.49 22.87
C TYR A 191 -12.23 -6.81 23.78
N ASN A 192 -12.41 -7.77 24.67
CA ASN A 192 -11.38 -8.17 25.61
C ASN A 192 -10.62 -9.40 25.08
N VAL A 193 -9.31 -9.43 25.31
CA VAL A 193 -8.48 -10.62 25.14
C VAL A 193 -7.75 -10.82 26.46
N SER A 194 -7.67 -12.06 26.95
CA SER A 194 -6.93 -12.36 28.17
C SER A 194 -6.28 -13.73 28.10
N HIS A 195 -5.32 -13.95 28.99
CA HIS A 195 -4.63 -15.23 29.16
C HIS A 195 -5.59 -16.43 29.23
N GLN A 196 -5.31 -17.45 28.41
CA GLN A 196 -6.12 -18.66 28.33
C GLN A 196 -5.31 -19.89 27.92
N LEU A 197 -5.77 -21.07 28.36
CA LEU A 197 -5.27 -22.34 27.87
C LEU A 197 -6.24 -22.86 26.80
N ALA A 198 -5.76 -23.04 25.57
CA ALA A 198 -6.55 -23.59 24.47
C ALA A 198 -6.16 -25.05 24.23
N THR A 199 -7.11 -25.97 24.43
CA THR A 199 -6.88 -27.39 24.17
C THR A 199 -7.51 -27.80 22.84
N PHE A 200 -6.71 -28.31 21.93
CA PHE A 200 -7.13 -28.83 20.64
C PHE A 200 -7.14 -30.36 20.66
N THR A 201 -8.05 -30.98 19.92
CA THR A 201 -8.11 -32.44 19.75
C THR A 201 -8.32 -32.74 18.28
N LEU A 202 -7.31 -33.32 17.65
CA LEU A 202 -7.37 -33.78 16.28
C LEU A 202 -8.24 -35.03 16.20
N LYS A 203 -9.20 -35.03 15.27
CA LYS A 203 -10.15 -36.14 15.06
C LYS A 203 -10.18 -36.53 13.58
N GLY A 204 -10.79 -37.67 13.29
CA GLY A 204 -10.92 -38.19 11.93
C GLY A 204 -9.54 -38.50 11.35
N SER A 205 -9.31 -38.18 10.09
CA SER A 205 -8.03 -38.43 9.39
C SER A 205 -6.82 -37.70 10.00
N PHE A 206 -7.03 -36.75 10.91
CA PHE A 206 -5.96 -36.02 11.57
C PHE A 206 -5.54 -36.61 12.93
N SER A 207 -6.25 -37.62 13.45
CA SER A 207 -5.91 -38.22 14.76
C SER A 207 -4.53 -38.87 14.78
N ASP A 208 -4.05 -39.29 13.62
CA ASP A 208 -2.83 -40.07 13.47
C ASP A 208 -1.61 -39.19 13.13
N ILE A 209 -1.76 -37.86 13.13
CA ILE A 209 -0.65 -36.92 12.94
C ILE A 209 0.29 -37.04 14.14
N PRO A 210 1.56 -37.45 13.94
CA PRO A 210 2.48 -37.70 15.06
C PRO A 210 3.18 -36.42 15.55
N GLU A 211 3.31 -35.42 14.67
CA GLU A 211 4.13 -34.23 14.90
C GLU A 211 3.52 -33.00 14.21
N LEU A 212 3.62 -31.85 14.87
CA LEU A 212 3.34 -30.53 14.28
C LEU A 212 4.54 -29.60 14.48
N GLN A 213 4.99 -28.98 13.38
CA GLN A 213 5.94 -27.87 13.41
C GLN A 213 5.26 -26.63 13.99
N VAL A 214 5.98 -25.86 14.81
CA VAL A 214 5.43 -24.69 15.52
C VAL A 214 6.15 -23.42 15.09
N TRP A 215 5.40 -22.44 14.59
CA TRP A 215 5.89 -21.10 14.27
C TRP A 215 5.19 -20.08 15.15
N TYR A 216 5.96 -19.13 15.69
CA TYR A 216 5.48 -18.18 16.69
C TYR A 216 5.88 -16.73 16.37
N THR A 217 4.95 -15.81 16.60
CA THR A 217 5.15 -14.37 16.61
C THR A 217 4.52 -13.75 17.86
N LYS A 218 5.23 -12.84 18.51
CA LYS A 218 4.76 -11.93 19.54
C LYS A 218 4.88 -10.50 19.04
N LEU A 219 3.75 -9.82 18.87
CA LEU A 219 3.72 -8.39 18.60
C LEU A 219 3.76 -7.65 19.93
N ALA A 220 4.86 -6.95 20.18
CA ALA A 220 5.10 -6.25 21.44
C ALA A 220 6.10 -5.12 21.20
N LYS A 221 6.43 -4.39 22.27
CA LYS A 221 7.52 -3.42 22.23
C LYS A 221 8.83 -4.10 21.80
N PRO A 222 9.78 -3.38 21.18
CA PRO A 222 10.95 -3.97 20.54
C PRO A 222 11.77 -4.98 21.37
N LEU A 223 11.83 -4.82 22.70
CA LEU A 223 12.59 -5.72 23.60
C LEU A 223 11.94 -7.10 23.79
N GLU A 224 10.61 -7.18 23.65
CA GLU A 224 9.81 -8.41 23.85
C GLU A 224 9.33 -9.00 22.52
N ARG A 225 9.57 -8.28 21.41
CA ARG A 225 9.09 -8.63 20.09
C ARG A 225 9.82 -9.84 19.54
N THR A 226 9.03 -10.84 19.11
CA THR A 226 9.53 -12.03 18.41
C THR A 226 8.76 -12.18 17.11
N LEU A 227 9.45 -12.30 15.98
CA LEU A 227 8.80 -12.39 14.66
C LEU A 227 9.17 -13.71 13.98
N PHE A 228 8.17 -14.52 13.64
CA PHE A 228 8.29 -15.76 12.86
C PHE A 228 9.42 -16.70 13.31
N LYS A 229 9.48 -16.95 14.62
CA LYS A 229 10.45 -17.86 15.24
C LYS A 229 9.87 -19.27 15.21
N GLN A 230 10.62 -20.23 14.68
CA GLN A 230 10.28 -21.64 14.83
C GLN A 230 10.58 -22.06 16.28
N LEU A 231 9.62 -22.72 16.93
CA LEU A 231 9.74 -23.32 18.25
C LEU A 231 9.91 -24.84 18.12
N ASP A 232 10.09 -25.52 19.25
CA ASP A 232 10.13 -26.98 19.29
C ASP A 232 8.82 -27.58 18.77
N SER A 233 8.93 -28.67 18.01
CA SER A 233 7.79 -29.41 17.49
C SER A 233 6.91 -29.96 18.62
N LEU A 234 5.60 -30.03 18.37
CA LEU A 234 4.66 -30.75 19.23
C LEU A 234 4.57 -32.21 18.79
N TRP A 235 4.90 -33.12 19.70
CA TRP A 235 4.76 -34.57 19.52
C TRP A 235 3.44 -35.06 20.10
N LEU A 236 2.67 -35.82 19.32
CA LEU A 236 1.31 -36.27 19.66
C LEU A 236 1.16 -37.79 19.83
N LEU A 237 2.29 -38.51 19.83
CA LEU A 237 2.37 -39.97 19.81
C LEU A 237 1.61 -40.66 20.97
N ASP A 238 1.52 -40.01 22.13
CA ASP A 238 0.88 -40.56 23.34
C ASP A 238 -0.34 -39.75 23.82
N SER A 239 -0.75 -38.71 23.08
CA SER A 239 -1.79 -37.78 23.53
C SER A 239 -3.15 -38.00 22.87
N GLY A 240 -3.26 -38.99 21.98
CA GLY A 240 -4.48 -39.23 21.20
C GLY A 240 -4.86 -38.04 20.32
N GLY A 241 -3.87 -37.36 19.74
CA GLY A 241 -4.07 -36.16 18.92
C GLY A 241 -4.47 -34.92 19.72
N ARG A 242 -4.29 -34.91 21.04
CA ARG A 242 -4.64 -33.79 21.93
C ARG A 242 -3.40 -32.98 22.31
N PHE A 243 -3.51 -31.66 22.29
CA PHE A 243 -2.46 -30.76 22.80
C PHE A 243 -3.07 -29.48 23.36
N THR A 244 -2.35 -28.83 24.26
CA THR A 244 -2.76 -27.58 24.91
C THR A 244 -1.72 -26.51 24.68
N LEU A 245 -2.17 -25.33 24.28
CA LEU A 245 -1.34 -24.15 24.18
C LEU A 245 -1.67 -23.16 25.29
N ASP A 246 -0.62 -22.55 25.83
CA ASP A 246 -0.73 -21.38 26.70
C ASP A 246 -0.69 -20.11 25.85
N LEU A 247 -1.79 -19.36 25.82
CA LEU A 247 -1.99 -18.23 24.93
C LEU A 247 -2.07 -16.92 25.72
N GLN A 248 -1.25 -15.95 25.33
CA GLN A 248 -1.27 -14.57 25.82
C GLN A 248 -1.80 -13.63 24.73
N GLU A 249 -1.94 -12.35 25.06
CA GLU A 249 -2.35 -11.31 24.10
C GLU A 249 -1.30 -11.09 23.00
N ASP A 250 -1.73 -10.70 21.81
CA ASP A 250 -0.89 -10.26 20.69
C ASP A 250 0.10 -11.34 20.18
N GLU A 251 -0.36 -12.60 20.16
CA GLU A 251 0.40 -13.74 19.66
C GLU A 251 -0.19 -14.31 18.38
N VAL A 252 0.68 -14.82 17.52
CA VAL A 252 0.30 -15.64 16.35
C VAL A 252 1.05 -16.96 16.42
N PHE A 253 0.31 -18.06 16.35
CA PHE A 253 0.86 -19.40 16.20
C PHE A 253 0.45 -19.99 14.86
N THR A 254 1.39 -20.65 14.19
CA THR A 254 1.07 -21.61 13.11
C THR A 254 1.58 -22.98 13.51
N LEU A 255 0.67 -23.95 13.56
CA LEU A 255 0.97 -25.36 13.77
C LEU A 255 0.73 -26.08 12.46
N THR A 256 1.71 -26.80 11.94
CA THR A 256 1.58 -27.41 10.61
C THR A 256 2.35 -28.72 10.48
N THR A 257 1.89 -29.61 9.62
CA THR A 257 2.66 -30.80 9.21
C THR A 257 3.78 -30.46 8.23
N LEU A 258 3.73 -29.28 7.59
CA LEU A 258 4.70 -28.86 6.59
C LEU A 258 6.05 -28.49 7.23
N THR A 259 7.13 -29.08 6.71
CA THR A 259 8.50 -28.84 7.16
C THR A 259 9.24 -27.78 6.32
N THR A 260 8.54 -27.12 5.40
CA THR A 260 9.11 -26.18 4.42
C THR A 260 9.22 -24.74 4.92
N GLY A 261 8.69 -24.44 6.11
CA GLY A 261 8.70 -23.10 6.68
C GLY A 261 10.12 -22.55 6.84
N ARG A 262 10.30 -21.28 6.52
CA ARG A 262 11.60 -20.61 6.64
C ARG A 262 11.44 -19.12 6.88
N LYS A 263 12.12 -18.61 7.90
CA LYS A 263 12.36 -17.17 8.05
C LYS A 263 13.50 -16.75 7.10
N GLY A 264 13.13 -16.20 5.94
CA GLY A 264 14.10 -15.64 4.98
C GLY A 264 14.96 -14.57 5.64
N SER A 265 16.25 -14.53 5.32
CA SER A 265 17.17 -13.55 5.88
C SER A 265 18.20 -13.14 4.82
N HIS A 266 18.49 -11.85 4.79
CA HIS A 266 19.50 -11.22 3.95
C HIS A 266 20.36 -10.30 4.83
N PRO A 267 21.55 -9.88 4.36
CA PRO A 267 22.34 -8.87 5.05
C PRO A 267 21.51 -7.61 5.33
N LEU A 268 21.82 -6.93 6.43
CA LEU A 268 21.14 -5.68 6.77
C LEU A 268 21.33 -4.67 5.62
N PRO A 269 20.26 -3.96 5.23
CA PRO A 269 20.38 -2.91 4.24
C PRO A 269 21.24 -1.75 4.76
N PRO A 270 21.68 -0.85 3.86
CA PRO A 270 22.24 0.44 4.26
C PRO A 270 21.35 1.17 5.27
N LYS A 271 21.96 2.06 6.06
CA LYS A 271 21.21 2.93 6.98
C LYS A 271 20.38 3.94 6.19
N SER A 272 19.22 4.30 6.74
CA SER A 272 18.38 5.36 6.21
C SER A 272 19.17 6.67 6.02
N GLN A 273 18.91 7.36 4.92
CA GLN A 273 19.46 8.68 4.60
C GLN A 273 18.39 9.56 3.98
N SER A 274 18.41 10.86 4.32
CA SER A 274 17.59 11.86 3.62
C SER A 274 17.90 11.89 2.13
N PHE A 275 16.95 12.40 1.34
CA PHE A 275 17.16 12.63 -0.08
C PHE A 275 18.40 13.53 -0.31
N PRO A 276 19.21 13.29 -1.36
CA PRO A 276 20.42 14.07 -1.63
C PRO A 276 20.18 15.60 -1.63
N LEU A 277 20.95 16.34 -0.83
CA LEU A 277 20.86 17.81 -0.75
C LEU A 277 21.17 18.51 -2.10
N SER A 278 21.92 17.83 -2.96
CA SER A 278 22.16 18.23 -4.35
C SER A 278 21.74 17.07 -5.24
N TYR A 279 20.79 17.33 -6.13
CA TYR A 279 20.26 16.36 -7.08
C TYR A 279 20.19 17.00 -8.45
N LYS A 280 20.62 16.27 -9.48
CA LYS A 280 20.53 16.67 -10.88
C LYS A 280 20.11 15.45 -11.69
N ASP A 281 19.21 15.67 -12.63
CA ASP A 281 18.85 14.73 -13.67
C ASP A 281 18.86 15.51 -14.98
N ASP A 282 19.58 15.02 -15.98
CA ASP A 282 19.62 15.59 -17.34
C ASP A 282 18.75 14.81 -18.31
N PHE A 283 18.11 13.73 -17.85
CA PHE A 283 17.24 12.85 -18.61
C PHE A 283 17.91 12.17 -19.81
N ASN A 284 19.24 12.20 -19.92
CA ASN A 284 20.00 11.67 -21.06
C ASN A 284 20.05 10.13 -21.06
N VAL A 285 18.91 9.50 -21.30
CA VAL A 285 18.75 8.04 -21.35
C VAL A 285 18.08 7.63 -22.66
N ASP A 286 18.84 6.99 -23.55
CA ASP A 286 18.36 6.60 -24.89
C ASP A 286 17.35 5.43 -24.84
N TYR A 287 17.60 4.44 -23.99
CA TYR A 287 16.75 3.27 -23.78
C TYR A 287 16.48 3.05 -22.29
N PRO A 288 15.55 3.81 -21.68
CA PRO A 288 15.28 3.69 -20.26
C PRO A 288 14.54 2.38 -19.96
N PHE A 289 14.88 1.73 -18.84
CA PHE A 289 14.19 0.50 -18.40
C PHE A 289 12.74 0.76 -17.95
N PHE A 290 12.44 2.00 -17.54
CA PHE A 290 11.12 2.48 -17.15
C PHE A 290 10.76 3.72 -17.97
N SER A 291 9.48 4.02 -18.15
CA SER A 291 9.02 5.14 -18.97
C SER A 291 9.25 6.52 -18.35
N GLU A 292 9.45 6.61 -17.03
CA GLU A 292 9.61 7.86 -16.27
C GLU A 292 10.98 7.86 -15.54
N PRO A 293 11.65 9.03 -15.40
CA PRO A 293 12.87 9.15 -14.60
C PRO A 293 12.64 8.81 -13.12
N PRO A 294 13.70 8.33 -12.42
CA PRO A 294 13.56 7.93 -11.03
C PRO A 294 13.23 9.13 -10.13
N ASN A 295 12.53 8.84 -9.04
CA ASN A 295 12.16 9.76 -7.95
C ASN A 295 11.12 10.84 -8.28
N PHE A 296 10.88 11.15 -9.55
CA PHE A 296 9.71 11.93 -9.94
C PHE A 296 8.45 11.12 -9.64
N ALA A 297 7.48 11.77 -9.01
CA ALA A 297 6.22 11.18 -8.61
C ALA A 297 5.08 12.05 -9.11
N ASP A 298 4.46 11.63 -10.19
CA ASP A 298 3.33 12.31 -10.80
C ASP A 298 2.09 12.34 -9.89
N GLN A 299 1.59 13.54 -9.60
CA GLN A 299 0.40 13.73 -8.75
C GLN A 299 -0.83 14.18 -9.56
N THR A 300 -0.63 14.73 -10.74
CA THR A 300 -1.65 15.03 -11.76
C THR A 300 -0.93 15.21 -13.10
N GLY A 301 -1.43 14.60 -14.17
CA GLY A 301 -0.67 14.49 -15.43
C GLY A 301 0.15 13.20 -15.48
N VAL A 302 0.86 13.01 -16.58
CA VAL A 302 1.82 11.92 -16.76
C VAL A 302 3.06 12.51 -17.45
N PHE A 303 4.24 12.25 -16.90
CA PHE A 303 5.52 12.73 -17.37
C PHE A 303 6.38 11.54 -17.80
N GLU A 304 6.89 11.56 -19.03
CA GLU A 304 7.64 10.44 -19.62
C GLU A 304 8.99 10.92 -20.15
N TYR A 305 9.99 10.04 -20.14
CA TYR A 305 11.19 10.22 -20.97
C TYR A 305 10.77 10.46 -22.41
N TYR A 306 11.38 11.45 -23.05
CA TYR A 306 11.07 11.82 -24.42
C TYR A 306 12.33 12.05 -25.23
N THR A 307 12.38 11.45 -26.41
CA THR A 307 13.46 11.66 -27.38
C THR A 307 12.96 12.56 -28.51
N ASN A 308 13.51 13.77 -28.60
CA ASN A 308 13.31 14.63 -29.76
C ASN A 308 14.37 14.36 -30.82
N ILE A 309 14.04 13.55 -31.83
CA ILE A 309 14.97 13.20 -32.91
C ILE A 309 15.37 14.39 -33.81
N GLU A 310 14.59 15.47 -33.80
CA GLU A 310 14.86 16.67 -34.58
C GLU A 310 15.88 17.58 -33.89
N ASP A 311 15.99 17.50 -32.57
CA ASP A 311 16.99 18.22 -31.79
C ASP A 311 18.28 17.39 -31.70
N LYS A 312 19.33 17.87 -32.37
CA LYS A 312 20.67 17.25 -32.31
C LYS A 312 21.56 17.86 -31.23
N GLY A 313 21.04 18.83 -30.48
CA GLY A 313 21.72 19.57 -29.43
C GLY A 313 21.39 19.05 -28.03
N GLU A 314 21.35 19.98 -27.07
CA GLU A 314 21.28 19.68 -25.63
C GLU A 314 19.93 19.12 -25.17
N HIS A 315 18.86 19.28 -25.95
CA HIS A 315 17.50 18.85 -25.58
C HIS A 315 16.99 17.66 -26.42
N ARG A 316 17.91 16.81 -26.89
CA ARG A 316 17.55 15.56 -27.55
C ARG A 316 16.79 14.59 -26.63
N TYR A 317 17.16 14.54 -25.35
CA TYR A 317 16.48 13.73 -24.34
C TYR A 317 15.91 14.66 -23.26
N THR A 318 14.63 14.49 -22.94
CA THR A 318 13.90 15.38 -22.03
C THR A 318 12.87 14.61 -21.20
N LEU A 319 12.27 15.28 -20.22
CA LEU A 319 11.07 14.83 -19.53
C LEU A 319 9.87 15.62 -20.06
N ARG A 320 8.83 14.93 -20.55
CA ARG A 320 7.68 15.55 -21.20
C ARG A 320 6.37 15.17 -20.55
N GLN A 321 5.54 16.16 -20.23
CA GLN A 321 4.15 15.92 -19.83
C GLN A 321 3.31 15.54 -21.07
N VAL A 322 2.68 14.36 -21.08
CA VAL A 322 2.07 13.79 -22.29
C VAL A 322 0.54 13.88 -22.35
N LEU A 323 -0.16 14.17 -21.25
CA LEU A 323 -1.61 14.30 -21.29
C LEU A 323 -2.04 15.60 -21.95
N ASN A 324 -2.97 15.52 -22.89
CA ASN A 324 -3.56 16.66 -23.58
C ASN A 324 -5.03 16.91 -23.19
N GLN A 325 -5.60 16.05 -22.35
CA GLN A 325 -6.95 16.15 -21.83
C GLN A 325 -7.02 15.58 -20.41
N ARG A 326 -8.01 16.03 -19.62
CA ARG A 326 -8.25 15.48 -18.29
C ARG A 326 -8.78 14.04 -18.40
N PRO A 327 -8.24 13.08 -17.63
CA PRO A 327 -8.77 11.72 -17.59
C PRO A 327 -10.22 11.63 -17.06
N ILE A 328 -10.83 10.46 -17.21
CA ILE A 328 -11.97 10.08 -16.35
C ILE A 328 -11.40 9.80 -14.97
N THR A 329 -11.60 10.74 -14.04
CA THR A 329 -10.83 10.76 -12.79
C THR A 329 -11.46 9.90 -11.70
N TRP A 330 -10.62 9.09 -11.03
CA TRP A 330 -10.98 8.40 -9.78
C TRP A 330 -10.93 9.36 -8.57
N THR A 331 -9.93 10.26 -8.55
CA THR A 331 -9.78 11.29 -7.51
C THR A 331 -10.16 12.69 -8.00
N ALA A 332 -10.00 13.68 -7.13
CA ALA A 332 -10.08 15.08 -7.51
C ALA A 332 -8.72 15.60 -8.01
N ASP A 333 -8.26 15.14 -9.18
CA ASP A 333 -6.97 15.55 -9.77
C ASP A 333 -6.92 17.07 -9.95
N ALA A 334 -5.74 17.69 -9.85
CA ALA A 334 -5.58 19.14 -10.01
C ALA A 334 -5.97 19.61 -11.43
N ALA A 335 -6.16 20.93 -11.58
CA ALA A 335 -6.37 21.52 -12.90
C ALA A 335 -5.06 21.68 -13.69
N ASN A 336 -3.94 21.82 -12.97
CA ASN A 336 -2.59 21.92 -13.50
C ASN A 336 -1.83 20.62 -13.22
N THR A 337 -1.04 20.15 -14.18
CA THR A 337 -0.20 18.96 -14.03
C THR A 337 1.00 19.25 -13.14
N ILE A 338 1.44 18.26 -12.37
CA ILE A 338 2.56 18.39 -11.43
C ILE A 338 3.16 17.02 -11.12
N SER A 339 4.49 16.96 -11.15
CA SER A 339 5.30 15.88 -10.59
C SER A 339 6.12 16.44 -9.43
N ILE A 340 6.24 15.69 -8.33
CA ILE A 340 7.00 16.09 -7.13
C ILE A 340 8.25 15.22 -6.98
N ILE A 341 9.29 15.76 -6.33
CA ILE A 341 10.55 15.08 -6.09
C ILE A 341 11.23 15.67 -4.84
N GLY A 342 12.03 14.87 -4.15
CA GLY A 342 13.01 15.34 -3.16
C GLY A 342 12.63 15.00 -1.72
N ASP A 343 13.06 15.85 -0.78
CA ASP A 343 12.74 15.72 0.65
C ASP A 343 11.66 16.75 1.05
N TYR A 344 10.57 16.25 1.64
CA TYR A 344 9.48 17.09 2.14
C TYR A 344 9.93 18.10 3.22
N HIS A 345 11.00 17.81 3.95
CA HIS A 345 11.51 18.68 5.02
C HIS A 345 12.31 19.87 4.51
N TRP A 346 12.60 19.94 3.21
CA TRP A 346 13.37 21.04 2.66
C TRP A 346 12.66 22.39 2.79
N SER A 347 13.39 23.36 3.33
CA SER A 347 12.92 24.73 3.51
C SER A 347 13.69 25.72 2.64
N ASN A 348 15.01 25.69 2.65
CA ASN A 348 15.83 26.54 1.77
C ASN A 348 16.19 25.76 0.52
N LEU A 349 15.82 26.29 -0.65
CA LEU A 349 15.86 25.57 -1.92
C LEU A 349 16.35 26.49 -3.04
N THR A 350 17.15 25.94 -3.94
CA THR A 350 17.38 26.50 -5.27
C THR A 350 16.98 25.43 -6.26
N ILE A 351 15.98 25.72 -7.08
CA ILE A 351 15.45 24.80 -8.09
C ILE A 351 15.74 25.42 -9.44
N GLN A 352 16.32 24.64 -10.34
CA GLN A 352 16.61 25.06 -11.71
C GLN A 352 16.12 23.98 -12.67
N CYS A 353 15.45 24.38 -13.75
CA CYS A 353 15.01 23.47 -14.80
C CYS A 353 14.92 24.22 -16.13
N ASP A 354 15.33 23.55 -17.21
CA ASP A 354 15.06 24.02 -18.56
C ASP A 354 13.65 23.57 -18.96
N VAL A 355 12.86 24.51 -19.47
CA VAL A 355 11.45 24.30 -19.78
C VAL A 355 11.13 24.69 -21.22
N TYR A 356 10.17 23.99 -21.80
CA TYR A 356 9.70 24.20 -23.17
C TYR A 356 8.18 24.23 -23.21
N ILE A 357 7.59 25.32 -23.67
CA ILE A 357 6.13 25.46 -23.79
C ILE A 357 5.70 25.14 -25.21
N GLU A 358 4.99 24.04 -25.43
CA GLU A 358 4.58 23.64 -26.80
C GLU A 358 3.38 24.42 -27.34
N THR A 359 2.45 24.79 -26.47
CA THR A 359 1.17 25.38 -26.87
C THR A 359 1.28 26.90 -26.99
N LEU A 360 1.02 27.43 -28.20
CA LEU A 360 0.99 28.86 -28.49
C LEU A 360 -0.10 29.62 -27.71
N ASN A 361 0.20 30.85 -27.31
CA ASN A 361 -0.69 31.86 -26.69
C ASN A 361 -1.36 31.51 -25.34
N ARG A 362 -1.55 30.23 -25.03
CA ARG A 362 -2.25 29.75 -23.83
C ARG A 362 -1.46 28.71 -23.03
N GLY A 363 -0.32 28.25 -23.54
CA GLY A 363 0.54 27.32 -22.81
C GLY A 363 1.25 28.03 -21.65
N GLY A 364 1.46 27.29 -20.57
CA GLY A 364 2.24 27.74 -19.42
C GLY A 364 2.85 26.55 -18.69
N VAL A 365 3.97 26.81 -18.02
CA VAL A 365 4.75 25.84 -17.24
C VAL A 365 5.21 26.50 -15.95
N PHE A 366 5.61 25.71 -14.96
CA PHE A 366 6.13 26.22 -13.71
C PHE A 366 7.18 25.30 -13.10
N ILE A 367 8.04 25.89 -12.26
CA ILE A 367 8.80 25.16 -11.24
C ILE A 367 8.31 25.57 -9.85
N ALA A 368 8.38 24.68 -8.87
CA ALA A 368 7.84 24.94 -7.55
C ALA A 368 8.67 24.32 -6.43
N GLY A 369 8.71 25.00 -5.28
CA GLY A 369 9.34 24.51 -4.06
C GLY A 369 8.39 24.57 -2.87
N ARG A 370 8.70 23.79 -1.82
CA ARG A 370 7.88 23.64 -0.60
C ARG A 370 6.44 23.19 -0.86
N VAL A 371 6.24 22.34 -1.87
CA VAL A 371 4.93 21.75 -2.18
C VAL A 371 4.52 20.82 -1.03
N ASN A 372 3.46 21.15 -0.31
CA ASN A 372 3.16 20.54 0.99
C ASN A 372 2.08 19.43 0.99
N LYS A 373 1.44 19.16 -0.15
CA LYS A 373 0.41 18.12 -0.30
C LYS A 373 0.52 17.46 -1.67
N GLY A 374 0.18 16.17 -1.71
CA GLY A 374 0.05 15.37 -2.93
C GLY A 374 -1.04 14.31 -2.81
N GLY A 375 -1.02 13.33 -3.72
CA GLY A 375 -1.98 12.24 -3.83
C GLY A 375 -3.41 12.75 -3.94
N ILE A 376 -4.34 12.11 -3.23
CA ILE A 376 -5.76 12.51 -3.21
C ILE A 376 -6.00 13.97 -2.75
N LEU A 377 -5.01 14.61 -2.11
CA LEU A 377 -5.08 15.99 -1.61
C LEU A 377 -4.34 17.00 -2.51
N ILE A 378 -3.92 16.61 -3.72
CA ILE A 378 -3.08 17.45 -4.59
C ILE A 378 -3.70 18.81 -4.92
N ARG A 379 -5.03 18.91 -5.03
CA ARG A 379 -5.73 20.20 -5.24
C ARG A 379 -5.50 21.23 -4.14
N SER A 380 -5.15 20.78 -2.93
CA SER A 380 -4.87 21.65 -1.78
C SER A 380 -3.39 21.97 -1.63
N ALA A 381 -2.55 21.60 -2.58
CA ALA A 381 -1.11 21.85 -2.54
C ALA A 381 -0.80 23.35 -2.47
N ARG A 382 -0.03 23.70 -1.44
CA ARG A 382 0.57 25.02 -1.22
C ARG A 382 2.08 24.92 -1.31
N GLY A 383 2.71 26.06 -1.59
CA GLY A 383 4.14 26.17 -1.82
C GLY A 383 4.49 27.52 -2.44
N VAL A 384 5.61 27.59 -3.15
CA VAL A 384 5.94 28.73 -4.01
C VAL A 384 6.06 28.21 -5.43
N PHE A 385 5.16 28.64 -6.30
CA PHE A 385 5.09 28.20 -7.70
C PHE A 385 5.46 29.36 -8.60
N PHE A 386 6.48 29.20 -9.45
CA PHE A 386 6.92 30.21 -10.41
C PHE A 386 6.52 29.79 -11.83
N TRP A 387 5.52 30.48 -12.37
CA TRP A 387 4.87 30.22 -13.64
C TRP A 387 5.38 31.18 -14.72
N ILE A 388 5.58 30.66 -15.93
CA ILE A 388 5.72 31.46 -17.15
C ILE A 388 4.70 31.00 -18.20
N PHE A 389 4.25 31.94 -19.02
CA PHE A 389 3.23 31.70 -20.02
C PHE A 389 3.70 32.17 -21.40
N SER A 390 3.27 31.44 -22.43
CA SER A 390 3.59 31.72 -23.85
C SER A 390 3.03 33.04 -24.40
N ASN A 391 2.25 33.78 -23.60
CA ASN A 391 1.74 35.11 -23.94
C ASN A 391 2.63 36.26 -23.40
N GLY A 392 3.85 35.95 -22.93
CA GLY A 392 4.80 36.93 -22.41
C GLY A 392 4.52 37.39 -20.98
N SER A 393 3.90 36.55 -20.15
CA SER A 393 3.63 36.87 -18.73
C SER A 393 4.21 35.83 -17.78
N PHE A 394 4.45 36.25 -16.53
CA PHE A 394 4.83 35.36 -15.44
C PHE A 394 3.96 35.59 -14.20
N ARG A 395 3.84 34.57 -13.35
CA ARG A 395 3.16 34.63 -12.04
C ARG A 395 3.97 33.89 -10.99
N VAL A 396 3.89 34.35 -9.75
CA VAL A 396 4.34 33.59 -8.58
C VAL A 396 3.15 33.40 -7.65
N THR A 397 2.82 32.16 -7.29
CA THR A 397 1.64 31.84 -6.47
C THR A 397 1.99 31.04 -5.22
N GLY A 398 1.12 31.11 -4.21
CA GLY A 398 1.21 30.38 -2.94
C GLY A 398 0.54 29.00 -2.96
N ASP A 399 -0.18 28.69 -4.04
CA ASP A 399 -0.94 27.46 -4.23
C ASP A 399 -0.92 27.02 -5.70
N LEU A 400 -1.10 25.71 -5.91
CA LEU A 400 -1.09 25.07 -7.23
C LEU A 400 -2.26 25.53 -8.12
N ALA A 401 -3.39 25.89 -7.51
CA ALA A 401 -4.56 26.33 -8.25
C ALA A 401 -4.44 27.80 -8.71
N GLY A 402 -3.47 28.55 -8.18
CA GLY A 402 -3.15 29.91 -8.58
C GLY A 402 -4.11 30.97 -8.01
N TRP A 403 -4.73 30.72 -6.86
CA TRP A 403 -5.68 31.64 -6.21
C TRP A 403 -4.96 32.69 -5.37
N MET A 404 -3.86 32.32 -4.72
CA MET A 404 -3.01 33.18 -3.91
C MET A 404 -1.83 33.67 -4.76
N THR A 405 -1.92 34.89 -5.28
CA THR A 405 -0.82 35.47 -6.07
C THR A 405 0.13 36.24 -5.16
N TYR A 406 1.42 35.92 -5.20
CA TYR A 406 2.49 36.69 -4.55
C TYR A 406 2.98 37.83 -5.44
N THR A 407 3.21 37.55 -6.73
CA THR A 407 3.57 38.58 -7.72
C THR A 407 3.22 38.12 -9.14
N THR A 408 3.17 39.06 -10.08
CA THR A 408 2.84 38.86 -11.49
C THR A 408 3.50 39.97 -12.31
N GLY A 409 3.83 39.69 -13.57
CA GLY A 409 4.42 40.68 -14.47
C GLY A 409 4.57 40.18 -15.90
N SER A 410 5.25 40.99 -16.72
CA SER A 410 5.59 40.64 -18.11
C SER A 410 7.01 40.09 -18.19
N VAL A 411 7.25 39.17 -19.12
CA VAL A 411 8.57 38.57 -19.40
C VAL A 411 8.63 38.18 -20.87
N GLU A 412 9.82 38.23 -21.48
CA GLU A 412 10.01 37.83 -22.88
C GLU A 412 9.99 36.29 -23.03
N VAL A 413 8.78 35.72 -23.00
CA VAL A 413 8.53 34.28 -23.14
C VAL A 413 7.51 34.04 -24.25
N THR A 414 7.82 33.10 -25.16
CA THR A 414 6.93 32.59 -26.20
C THR A 414 6.89 31.06 -26.18
N ALA A 415 5.96 30.45 -26.91
CA ALA A 415 5.98 29.00 -27.11
C ALA A 415 7.10 28.58 -28.06
N LYS A 416 7.44 27.29 -28.00
CA LYS A 416 8.43 26.59 -28.84
C LYS A 416 9.87 27.08 -28.72
N VAL A 417 10.21 27.65 -27.58
CA VAL A 417 11.56 28.11 -27.23
C VAL A 417 11.92 27.55 -25.85
N TRP A 418 13.18 27.17 -25.68
CA TRP A 418 13.73 26.72 -24.40
C TRP A 418 14.08 27.89 -23.49
N TYR A 419 13.75 27.78 -22.21
CA TYR A 419 14.10 28.75 -21.17
C TYR A 419 14.63 28.04 -19.93
N THR A 420 15.65 28.59 -19.29
CA THR A 420 16.10 28.13 -17.97
C THR A 420 15.38 28.92 -16.88
N LEU A 421 14.58 28.25 -16.05
CA LEU A 421 13.97 28.84 -14.86
C LEU A 421 14.81 28.54 -13.62
N THR A 422 15.00 29.55 -12.76
CA THR A 422 15.63 29.39 -11.45
C THR A 422 14.74 30.00 -10.36
N LEU A 423 14.36 29.19 -9.38
CA LEU A 423 13.57 29.58 -8.21
C LEU A 423 14.41 29.41 -6.95
N ILE A 424 14.65 30.51 -6.24
CA ILE A 424 15.42 30.53 -4.98
C ILE A 424 14.47 30.87 -3.83
N ILE A 425 14.36 29.98 -2.85
CA ILE A 425 13.55 30.16 -1.65
C ILE A 425 14.45 30.13 -0.42
N LYS A 426 14.45 31.22 0.37
CA LYS A 426 15.17 31.31 1.65
C LYS A 426 14.21 31.76 2.74
N VAL A 427 14.17 31.04 3.87
CA VAL A 427 13.48 31.54 5.09
C VAL A 427 14.25 32.75 5.61
N ALA A 428 13.58 33.86 5.89
CA ALA A 428 14.19 34.96 6.63
C ALA A 428 14.59 34.47 8.02
N GLY A 429 15.86 34.63 8.40
CA GLY A 429 16.31 34.32 9.76
C GLY A 429 15.47 35.09 10.79
N LYS A 430 15.20 34.48 11.96
CA LYS A 430 14.67 35.23 13.10
C LYS A 430 15.60 36.44 13.29
N ARG A 431 15.05 37.66 13.19
CA ARG A 431 15.75 38.84 13.70
C ARG A 431 16.02 38.56 15.17
N GLU A 432 17.28 38.33 15.53
CA GLU A 432 17.71 38.51 16.91
C GLU A 432 17.32 39.94 17.27
N LYS A 433 16.40 40.09 18.21
CA LYS A 433 16.21 41.38 18.87
C LYS A 433 17.53 41.63 19.60
N THR A 434 18.37 42.48 19.04
CA THR A 434 19.40 43.17 19.81
C THR A 434 18.67 43.86 20.96
N GLN A 435 18.89 43.34 22.18
CA GLN A 435 18.68 44.12 23.38
C GLN A 435 19.72 45.22 23.35
N ASP A 436 19.32 46.42 22.93
CA ASP A 436 20.06 47.61 23.29
C ASP A 436 19.91 47.80 24.81
N SER A 437 21.09 47.93 25.41
CA SER A 437 21.45 48.13 26.82
C SER A 437 20.74 49.27 27.52
#